data_AF-A0A7W0ZYN8-F1
#
_entry.id   AF-A0A7W0ZYN8-F1
#
_cell.length_a   1.000
_cell.length_b   1.000
_cell.length_c   1.000
_cell.angle_alpha   90.00
_cell.angle_beta   90.00
_cell.angle_gamma   90.00
#
_symmetry.space_group_name_H-M   'P 1'
#
loop_
_entity.id
_entity.type
_entity.pdbx_description
1 polymer ?
#
loop_
_entity_poly.entity_id
_entity_poly.type
_entity_poly.pdbx_seq_one_letter_code
_entity_poly.pdbx_strand_id
1 'polypeptide(L)'
;MVIKGPWPKIAIGAAIVGGVTLAIAIGVVLGRDSAPAPSAQQSAQAHTGDAGLGDPPKPVAVDSVIDAVLAPDPDPPDEPISTCLASCDKAEDCNSIPCACEDGTIVNTRRCHNSCCVEQDEACSSSCEKHDGRRGTWDASREGGKGTGKSCSGDAACASKICVRGYCTRKCTSFGDCPPFWECVEGASAFDKICRKK
;
A
#
# COMPACT_ATOMS: atom_id res chain seq x y z
N MET A 1 39.48 -10.34 -19.11
CA MET A 1 38.62 -10.54 -20.30
C MET A 1 38.02 -9.18 -20.62
N VAL A 2 38.45 -8.53 -21.71
CA VAL A 2 38.03 -7.16 -22.06
C VAL A 2 36.90 -7.25 -23.08
N ILE A 3 35.69 -6.88 -22.67
CA ILE A 3 34.51 -6.89 -23.53
C ILE A 3 34.52 -5.59 -24.34
N LYS A 4 34.97 -5.66 -25.60
CA LYS A 4 34.84 -4.57 -26.60
C LYS A 4 33.41 -4.58 -27.14
N GLY A 5 32.53 -3.79 -26.52
CA GLY A 5 31.19 -3.50 -27.04
C GLY A 5 31.17 -2.20 -27.87
N PRO A 6 30.29 -2.08 -28.89
CA PRO A 6 30.14 -0.86 -29.68
C PRO A 6 29.53 0.26 -28.85
N TRP A 7 30.20 1.40 -28.81
CA TRP A 7 29.73 2.61 -28.11
C TRP A 7 28.54 3.23 -28.86
N PRO A 8 27.46 3.64 -28.15
CA PRO A 8 26.38 4.38 -28.78
C PRO A 8 26.89 5.78 -29.20
N LYS A 9 26.69 6.13 -30.47
CA LYS A 9 26.93 7.49 -30.98
C LYS A 9 25.79 8.38 -30.51
N ILE A 10 26.02 9.19 -29.49
CA ILE A 10 25.07 10.21 -29.04
C ILE A 10 25.22 11.42 -29.97
N ALA A 11 24.22 11.68 -30.81
CA ALA A 11 24.13 12.89 -31.62
C ALA A 11 23.43 13.98 -30.79
N ILE A 12 24.19 15.02 -30.39
CA ILE A 12 23.65 16.19 -29.69
C ILE A 12 23.26 17.22 -30.76
N GLY A 13 21.97 17.30 -31.06
CA GLY A 13 21.41 18.36 -31.90
C GLY A 13 21.06 19.57 -31.04
N ALA A 14 21.77 20.69 -31.23
CA ALA A 14 21.40 21.98 -30.65
C ALA A 14 20.33 22.65 -31.53
N ALA A 15 19.09 22.69 -31.06
CA ALA A 15 18.03 23.48 -31.69
C ALA A 15 18.03 24.89 -31.10
N ILE A 16 18.38 25.89 -31.91
CA ILE A 16 18.32 27.30 -31.55
C ILE A 16 16.95 27.83 -32.00
N VAL A 17 16.03 28.01 -31.05
CA VAL A 17 14.77 28.74 -31.28
C VAL A 17 14.79 29.97 -30.38
N GLY A 18 14.90 31.15 -31.01
CA GLY A 18 14.52 32.45 -30.43
C GLY A 18 15.08 32.81 -29.05
N GLY A 19 16.27 33.40 -29.02
CA GLY A 19 16.57 34.53 -28.12
C GLY A 19 16.59 34.31 -26.60
N VAL A 20 16.56 33.07 -26.09
CA VAL A 20 16.77 32.79 -24.67
C VAL A 20 17.89 31.77 -24.53
N THR A 21 19.07 32.24 -24.10
CA THR A 21 20.23 31.40 -23.81
C THR A 21 19.96 30.59 -22.54
N LEU A 22 19.34 29.42 -22.68
CA LEU A 22 19.18 28.47 -21.59
C LEU A 22 20.49 27.69 -21.41
N ALA A 23 21.27 28.03 -20.39
CA ALA A 23 22.45 27.27 -20.01
C ALA A 23 22.03 25.94 -19.35
N ILE A 24 21.95 24.88 -20.16
CA ILE A 24 21.71 23.52 -19.65
C ILE A 24 23.04 22.98 -19.11
N ALA A 25 23.21 23.00 -17.79
CA ALA A 25 24.31 22.31 -17.12
C ALA A 25 24.07 20.80 -17.19
N ILE A 26 24.67 20.13 -18.17
CA ILE A 26 24.66 18.67 -18.29
C ILE A 26 25.65 18.12 -17.26
N GLY A 27 25.15 17.77 -16.07
CA GLY A 27 25.89 17.00 -15.09
C GLY A 27 26.03 15.55 -15.55
N VAL A 28 27.19 15.17 -16.08
CA VAL A 28 27.53 13.77 -16.36
C VAL A 28 27.79 13.06 -15.03
N VAL A 29 26.80 12.34 -14.52
CA VAL A 29 26.99 11.42 -13.39
C VAL A 29 27.64 10.15 -13.96
N LEU A 30 28.96 10.05 -13.83
CA LEU A 30 29.69 8.81 -14.08
C LEU A 30 29.28 7.80 -13.00
N GLY A 31 28.63 6.72 -13.44
CA GLY A 31 28.20 5.62 -12.60
C GLY A 31 29.38 4.99 -11.84
N ARG A 32 29.22 4.81 -10.53
CA ARG A 32 30.01 3.85 -9.76
C ARG A 32 29.27 2.53 -9.76
N ASP A 33 29.81 1.58 -10.53
CA ASP A 33 29.64 0.16 -10.32
C ASP A 33 29.98 -0.20 -8.85
N SER A 34 28.96 -0.62 -8.11
CA SER A 34 29.13 -1.37 -6.85
C SER A 34 28.31 -2.65 -6.98
N ALA A 35 28.99 -3.70 -7.42
CA ALA A 35 28.52 -5.10 -7.40
C ALA A 35 28.75 -5.71 -5.98
N PRO A 36 28.32 -6.95 -5.70
CA PRO A 36 27.41 -7.28 -4.60
C PRO A 36 28.11 -7.85 -3.36
N ALA A 37 27.46 -7.76 -2.20
CA ALA A 37 27.77 -8.57 -1.04
C ALA A 37 26.53 -9.42 -0.65
N PRO A 38 26.59 -10.76 -0.73
CA PRO A 38 25.60 -11.63 -0.12
C PRO A 38 26.02 -11.91 1.32
N SER A 39 25.28 -11.36 2.29
CA SER A 39 25.35 -11.82 3.67
C SER A 39 24.06 -12.54 4.02
N ALA A 40 24.11 -13.87 3.93
CA ALA A 40 23.18 -14.75 4.58
C ALA A 40 23.38 -14.62 6.10
N GLN A 41 22.36 -14.17 6.82
CA GLN A 41 22.19 -14.55 8.22
C GLN A 41 20.81 -15.16 8.39
N GLN A 42 20.84 -16.48 8.54
CA GLN A 42 19.77 -17.27 9.13
C GLN A 42 19.57 -16.80 10.57
N SER A 43 18.38 -16.29 10.88
CA SER A 43 17.89 -16.28 12.25
C SER A 43 16.69 -17.21 12.31
N ALA A 44 16.97 -18.45 12.70
CA ALA A 44 15.96 -19.37 13.18
C ALA A 44 15.47 -18.85 14.54
N GLN A 45 14.26 -18.32 14.59
CA GLN A 45 13.55 -18.14 15.86
C GLN A 45 12.52 -19.26 15.98
N ALA A 46 12.83 -20.19 16.88
CA ALA A 46 11.93 -21.22 17.34
C ALA A 46 10.79 -20.57 18.12
N HIS A 47 9.56 -20.75 17.65
CA HIS A 47 8.35 -20.42 18.39
C HIS A 47 8.00 -21.60 19.31
N THR A 48 8.35 -21.48 20.58
CA THR A 48 7.68 -22.15 21.71
C THR A 48 6.90 -21.03 22.41
N GLY A 49 5.58 -20.90 22.28
CA GLY A 49 4.60 -21.81 22.86
C GLY A 49 4.09 -21.15 24.13
N ASP A 50 2.84 -20.68 24.14
CA ASP A 50 2.03 -20.57 25.35
C ASP A 50 0.55 -20.46 24.95
N ALA A 51 -0.15 -21.59 25.07
CA ALA A 51 -1.60 -21.65 24.95
C ALA A 51 -2.20 -21.28 26.32
N GLY A 52 -2.32 -19.98 26.57
CA GLY A 52 -3.08 -19.47 27.71
C GLY A 52 -4.57 -19.74 27.51
N LEU A 53 -5.10 -20.80 28.13
CA LEU A 53 -6.53 -20.95 28.39
C LEU A 53 -6.95 -19.83 29.36
N GLY A 54 -7.51 -18.75 28.80
CA GLY A 54 -8.21 -17.72 29.57
C GLY A 54 -9.56 -18.24 30.08
N ASP A 55 -9.75 -18.05 31.38
CA ASP A 55 -10.92 -18.39 32.20
C ASP A 55 -12.24 -17.87 31.60
N PRO A 56 -13.36 -18.65 31.62
CA PRO A 56 -14.66 -18.16 31.19
C PRO A 56 -15.19 -17.08 32.15
N PRO A 57 -15.75 -15.97 31.64
CA PRO A 57 -16.27 -14.92 32.50
C PRO A 57 -17.51 -15.40 33.29
N LYS A 58 -17.46 -15.16 34.60
CA LYS A 58 -18.54 -15.38 35.56
C LYS A 58 -19.73 -14.46 35.24
N PRO A 59 -20.97 -14.97 35.13
CA PRO A 59 -22.14 -14.14 34.85
C PRO A 59 -22.44 -13.23 36.04
N VAL A 60 -22.50 -11.91 35.77
CA VAL A 60 -22.96 -10.90 36.71
C VAL A 60 -24.44 -10.68 36.44
N ALA A 61 -25.29 -10.96 37.43
CA ALA A 61 -26.71 -10.65 37.36
C ALA A 61 -26.89 -9.12 37.39
N VAL A 62 -27.46 -8.58 36.32
CA VAL A 62 -27.90 -7.19 36.28
C VAL A 62 -29.42 -7.15 36.45
N ASP A 63 -29.81 -6.51 37.55
CA ASP A 63 -31.20 -6.30 37.96
C ASP A 63 -31.88 -5.29 37.03
N SER A 64 -33.11 -5.60 36.67
CA SER A 64 -33.90 -4.90 35.64
C SER A 64 -34.57 -3.65 36.21
N VAL A 65 -34.34 -2.50 35.57
CA VAL A 65 -35.29 -1.38 35.60
C VAL A 65 -35.66 -1.04 34.16
N ILE A 66 -36.90 -1.42 33.83
CA ILE A 66 -37.60 -1.17 32.58
C ILE A 66 -38.12 0.27 32.63
N ASP A 67 -37.75 1.09 31.65
CA ASP A 67 -38.51 2.30 31.34
C ASP A 67 -38.50 2.60 29.83
N ALA A 68 -39.68 3.00 29.35
CA ALA A 68 -40.02 3.54 28.04
C ALA A 68 -39.64 2.78 26.75
N VAL A 69 -40.62 2.00 26.27
CA VAL A 69 -40.74 1.45 24.90
C VAL A 69 -40.79 2.58 23.86
N LEU A 70 -39.66 2.85 23.21
CA LEU A 70 -39.66 3.26 21.80
C LEU A 70 -39.49 1.98 20.97
N ALA A 71 -40.34 1.81 19.95
CA ALA A 71 -40.28 0.64 19.07
C ALA A 71 -38.86 0.50 18.48
N PRO A 72 -38.20 -0.66 18.64
CA PRO A 72 -36.92 -0.89 17.99
C PRO A 72 -37.13 -0.92 16.48
N ASP A 73 -36.39 -0.07 15.76
CA ASP A 73 -36.16 -0.26 14.33
C ASP A 73 -35.70 -1.71 14.11
N PRO A 74 -36.25 -2.44 13.14
CA PRO A 74 -35.82 -3.81 12.87
C PRO A 74 -34.33 -3.78 12.52
N ASP A 75 -33.51 -4.39 13.38
CA ASP A 75 -32.09 -4.60 13.13
C ASP A 75 -31.90 -5.13 11.69
N PRO A 76 -31.08 -4.47 10.86
CA PRO A 76 -30.75 -5.00 9.55
C PRO A 76 -30.13 -6.39 9.76
N PRO A 77 -30.51 -7.41 8.97
CA PRO A 77 -30.00 -8.76 9.19
C PRO A 77 -28.48 -8.76 9.14
N ASP A 78 -27.86 -9.05 10.28
CA ASP A 78 -26.44 -9.37 10.46
C ASP A 78 -26.15 -10.70 9.73
N GLU A 79 -25.94 -10.63 8.42
CA GLU A 79 -25.24 -11.71 7.72
C GLU A 79 -23.82 -11.23 7.41
N PRO A 80 -22.81 -11.65 8.18
CA PRO A 80 -21.44 -11.58 7.70
C PRO A 80 -21.32 -12.65 6.63
N ILE A 81 -21.68 -12.30 5.40
CA ILE A 81 -21.29 -13.08 4.23
C ILE A 81 -19.78 -12.91 4.13
N SER A 82 -19.05 -13.79 4.84
CA SER A 82 -17.60 -13.93 4.71
C SER A 82 -17.33 -14.43 3.30
N THR A 83 -17.38 -13.47 2.37
CA THR A 83 -17.31 -13.73 0.95
C THR A 83 -15.83 -13.84 0.65
N CYS A 84 -15.35 -15.08 0.76
CA CYS A 84 -14.01 -15.49 0.37
C CYS A 84 -13.63 -14.85 -0.99
N LEU A 85 -12.69 -13.90 -0.99
CA LEU A 85 -12.23 -13.25 -2.22
C LEU A 85 -11.58 -14.25 -3.19
N ALA A 86 -10.86 -15.22 -2.62
CA ALA A 86 -10.25 -16.34 -3.33
C ALA A 86 -10.05 -17.49 -2.35
N SER A 87 -10.23 -18.73 -2.80
CA SER A 87 -9.87 -19.91 -2.02
C SER A 87 -8.37 -20.16 -2.05
N CYS A 88 -7.80 -20.69 -0.97
CA CYS A 88 -6.37 -20.97 -0.83
C CYS A 88 -6.11 -22.23 -0.01
N ASP A 89 -5.00 -22.91 -0.26
CA ASP A 89 -4.54 -24.03 0.59
C ASP A 89 -3.41 -23.57 1.52
N LYS A 90 -2.64 -22.56 1.10
CA LYS A 90 -1.55 -21.94 1.85
C LYS A 90 -1.47 -20.44 1.57
N ALA A 91 -0.72 -19.71 2.39
CA ALA A 91 -0.59 -18.27 2.29
C ALA A 91 -0.06 -17.81 0.92
N GLU A 92 0.84 -18.58 0.31
CA GLU A 92 1.46 -18.26 -0.97
C GLU A 92 0.46 -18.23 -2.14
N ASP A 93 -0.68 -18.93 -2.01
CA ASP A 93 -1.74 -18.94 -3.01
C ASP A 93 -2.53 -17.61 -3.02
N CYS A 94 -2.41 -16.81 -1.96
CA CYS A 94 -3.03 -15.50 -1.86
C CYS A 94 -2.15 -14.40 -2.44
N ASN A 95 -2.80 -13.36 -2.96
CA ASN A 95 -2.11 -12.17 -3.45
C ASN A 95 -1.32 -11.48 -2.32
N SER A 96 -0.14 -10.97 -2.67
CA SER A 96 0.68 -10.17 -1.76
C SER A 96 0.04 -8.81 -1.54
N ILE A 97 -0.35 -8.53 -0.30
CA ILE A 97 -0.97 -7.28 0.11
C ILE A 97 0.09 -6.41 0.81
N PRO A 98 0.43 -5.23 0.28
CA PRO A 98 1.29 -4.29 0.97
C PRO A 98 0.51 -3.60 2.10
N CYS A 99 1.04 -3.67 3.31
CA CYS A 99 0.49 -3.10 4.51
C CYS A 99 1.43 -2.02 5.03
N ALA A 100 0.92 -0.82 5.22
CA ALA A 100 1.64 0.24 5.91
C ALA A 100 1.31 0.18 7.40
N CYS A 101 2.32 -0.03 8.23
CA CYS A 101 2.18 -0.08 9.68
C CYS A 101 2.30 1.32 10.30
N GLU A 102 1.87 1.50 11.56
CA GLU A 102 1.88 2.82 12.23
C GLU A 102 3.28 3.43 12.39
N ASP A 103 4.31 2.58 12.43
CA ASP A 103 5.72 2.98 12.49
C ASP A 103 6.27 3.48 11.14
N GLY A 104 5.46 3.43 10.07
CA GLY A 104 5.84 3.78 8.71
C GLY A 104 6.49 2.64 7.93
N THR A 105 6.63 1.45 8.52
CA THR A 105 7.18 0.28 7.83
C THR A 105 6.15 -0.29 6.86
N ILE A 106 6.58 -0.59 5.63
CA ILE A 106 5.76 -1.28 4.64
C ILE A 106 6.08 -2.78 4.68
N VAL A 107 5.11 -3.60 5.07
CA VAL A 107 5.24 -5.05 5.14
C VAL A 107 4.34 -5.69 4.07
N ASN A 108 4.87 -6.66 3.33
CA ASN A 108 4.06 -7.43 2.39
C ASN A 108 3.53 -8.66 3.10
N THR A 109 2.20 -8.83 3.14
CA THR A 109 1.57 -9.98 3.78
C THR A 109 0.78 -10.81 2.79
N ARG A 110 0.70 -12.10 3.08
CA ARG A 110 -0.21 -13.05 2.45
C ARG A 110 -0.77 -13.91 3.56
N ARG A 111 -2.10 -14.05 3.62
CA ARG A 111 -2.72 -14.82 4.69
C ARG A 111 -3.90 -15.61 4.13
N CYS A 112 -3.86 -16.90 4.41
CA CYS A 112 -4.92 -17.85 4.12
C CYS A 112 -5.55 -18.26 5.46
N HIS A 113 -6.86 -18.05 5.61
CA HIS A 113 -7.61 -18.42 6.81
C HIS A 113 -8.86 -19.19 6.40
N ASN A 114 -9.05 -20.39 6.96
CA ASN A 114 -10.17 -21.28 6.64
C ASN A 114 -10.35 -21.53 5.12
N SER A 115 -9.22 -21.75 4.44
CA SER A 115 -9.17 -21.91 2.98
C SER A 115 -9.58 -20.68 2.17
N CYS A 116 -9.54 -19.50 2.79
CA CYS A 116 -9.89 -18.22 2.18
C CYS A 116 -8.79 -17.17 2.34
N CYS A 117 -8.49 -16.47 1.25
CA CYS A 117 -7.62 -15.31 1.31
C CYS A 117 -8.34 -14.21 2.09
N VAL A 118 -7.79 -13.87 3.26
CA VAL A 118 -8.37 -12.84 4.12
C VAL A 118 -8.28 -11.48 3.46
N GLU A 119 -9.22 -10.62 3.80
CA GLU A 119 -9.22 -9.24 3.34
C GLU A 119 -8.03 -8.47 3.87
N GLN A 120 -7.71 -7.37 3.18
CA GLN A 120 -6.57 -6.52 3.46
C GLN A 120 -6.53 -6.05 4.92
N ASP A 121 -7.65 -5.66 5.51
CA ASP A 121 -7.70 -5.12 6.87
C ASP A 121 -7.26 -6.15 7.93
N GLU A 122 -7.73 -7.40 7.80
CA GLU A 122 -7.36 -8.49 8.71
C GLU A 122 -5.92 -8.98 8.47
N ALA A 123 -5.51 -9.06 7.21
CA ALA A 123 -4.15 -9.43 6.84
C ALA A 123 -3.13 -8.43 7.39
N CYS A 124 -3.41 -7.12 7.23
CA CYS A 124 -2.52 -6.05 7.68
C CYS A 124 -2.44 -5.93 9.20
N SER A 125 -3.56 -6.04 9.91
CA SER A 125 -3.59 -5.99 11.37
C SER A 125 -2.63 -7.02 11.98
N SER A 126 -2.79 -8.29 11.58
CA SER A 126 -1.99 -9.41 12.09
C SER A 126 -0.51 -9.35 11.68
N SER A 127 -0.19 -8.68 10.58
CA SER A 127 1.18 -8.60 10.08
C SER A 127 1.93 -7.45 10.72
N CYS A 128 1.30 -6.29 10.89
CA CYS A 128 1.92 -5.17 11.60
C CYS A 128 2.21 -5.51 13.06
N GLU A 129 1.31 -6.25 13.73
CA GLU A 129 1.53 -6.72 15.11
C GLU A 129 2.79 -7.61 15.24
N LYS A 130 3.20 -8.33 14.18
CA LYS A 130 4.42 -9.16 14.18
C LYS A 130 5.71 -8.37 13.97
N HIS A 131 5.62 -7.15 13.45
CA HIS A 131 6.75 -6.30 13.12
C HIS A 131 6.98 -5.19 14.15
N ASP A 132 6.55 -5.39 15.40
CA ASP A 132 6.56 -4.40 16.50
C ASP A 132 5.74 -3.11 16.21
N GLY A 133 5.06 -3.07 15.06
CA GLY A 133 4.08 -2.05 14.74
C GLY A 133 2.83 -2.28 15.57
N ARG A 134 2.39 -1.26 16.33
CA ARG A 134 1.01 -1.24 16.83
C ARG A 134 0.05 -1.41 15.65
N ARG A 135 -1.10 -2.06 15.90
CA ARG A 135 -2.17 -2.33 14.93
C ARG A 135 -2.23 -1.21 13.90
N GLY A 136 -1.62 -1.47 12.74
CA GLY A 136 -1.81 -0.62 11.59
C GLY A 136 -3.25 -0.82 11.20
N THR A 137 -4.13 0.08 11.62
CA THR A 137 -5.28 0.35 10.77
C THR A 137 -4.68 0.70 9.43
N TRP A 138 -5.03 -0.06 8.40
CA TRP A 138 -4.81 0.38 7.04
C TRP A 138 -5.70 1.60 6.85
N ASP A 139 -5.24 2.71 7.40
CA ASP A 139 -5.96 3.96 7.38
C ASP A 139 -5.56 4.58 6.05
N ALA A 140 -6.24 4.13 5.00
CA ALA A 140 -6.33 4.86 3.75
C ALA A 140 -6.82 6.31 3.97
N SER A 141 -7.21 6.69 5.20
CA SER A 141 -7.58 8.02 5.65
C SER A 141 -6.50 8.75 6.49
N ARG A 142 -5.37 8.14 6.93
CA ARG A 142 -4.24 8.91 7.51
C ARG A 142 -3.38 9.61 6.46
N GLU A 143 -3.52 9.24 5.18
CA GLU A 143 -3.36 10.19 4.07
C GLU A 143 -4.73 10.77 3.71
N GLY A 144 -5.13 11.82 4.42
CA GLY A 144 -6.48 12.39 4.46
C GLY A 144 -7.31 12.31 3.18
N GLY A 145 -8.31 11.42 3.20
CA GLY A 145 -9.51 11.38 2.35
C GLY A 145 -9.42 10.45 1.14
N LYS A 146 -10.58 10.14 0.55
CA LYS A 146 -10.79 9.19 -0.58
C LYS A 146 -9.52 8.84 -1.37
N GLY A 147 -8.89 7.74 -0.93
CA GLY A 147 -7.53 7.35 -1.27
C GLY A 147 -7.27 7.15 -2.76
N THR A 148 -6.00 7.36 -3.12
CA THR A 148 -5.41 6.98 -4.41
C THR A 148 -5.94 5.62 -4.86
N GLY A 149 -6.53 5.56 -6.06
CA GLY A 149 -7.12 4.36 -6.65
C GLY A 149 -8.64 4.23 -6.55
N LYS A 150 -9.34 5.06 -5.77
CA LYS A 150 -10.81 5.11 -5.79
C LYS A 150 -11.34 5.77 -7.05
N SER A 151 -12.48 5.30 -7.56
CA SER A 151 -13.15 5.94 -8.69
C SER A 151 -13.63 7.35 -8.32
N CYS A 152 -13.54 8.28 -9.26
CA CYS A 152 -13.93 9.68 -9.07
C CYS A 152 -14.62 10.23 -10.31
N SER A 153 -15.59 11.13 -10.09
CA SER A 153 -16.25 11.90 -11.16
C SER A 153 -15.58 13.25 -11.40
N GLY A 154 -14.63 13.65 -10.55
CA GLY A 154 -13.89 14.91 -10.64
C GLY A 154 -12.95 15.12 -9.46
N ASP A 155 -12.09 16.13 -9.55
CA ASP A 155 -11.01 16.40 -8.58
C ASP A 155 -11.52 16.61 -7.15
N ALA A 156 -12.68 17.26 -6.99
CA ALA A 156 -13.29 17.49 -5.69
C ALA A 156 -13.68 16.20 -4.96
N ALA A 157 -13.89 15.10 -5.70
CA ALA A 157 -14.18 13.79 -5.12
C ALA A 157 -12.92 13.10 -4.56
N CYS A 158 -11.73 13.60 -4.88
CA CYS A 158 -10.46 13.07 -4.43
C CYS A 158 -9.88 13.90 -3.29
N ALA A 159 -9.29 13.23 -2.32
CA ALA A 159 -8.52 13.86 -1.25
C ALA A 159 -7.37 14.71 -1.77
N SER A 160 -6.60 14.09 -2.65
CA SER A 160 -5.47 14.67 -3.35
C SER A 160 -5.84 15.82 -4.28
N LYS A 161 -7.15 16.05 -4.51
CA LYS A 161 -7.67 17.00 -5.50
C LYS A 161 -7.24 16.69 -6.93
N ILE A 162 -6.89 15.43 -7.22
CA ILE A 162 -6.45 15.01 -8.56
C ILE A 162 -7.21 13.74 -8.95
N CYS A 163 -8.09 13.87 -9.94
CA CYS A 163 -8.90 12.82 -10.55
C CYS A 163 -8.47 12.61 -12.00
N VAL A 164 -7.84 11.49 -12.30
CA VAL A 164 -7.29 11.21 -13.63
C VAL A 164 -7.90 9.95 -14.18
N ARG A 165 -8.55 10.06 -15.35
CA ARG A 165 -9.26 8.95 -16.02
C ARG A 165 -10.28 8.26 -15.12
N GLY A 166 -10.95 9.03 -14.27
CA GLY A 166 -11.96 8.52 -13.35
C GLY A 166 -11.40 7.84 -12.11
N TYR A 167 -10.11 7.99 -11.79
CA TYR A 167 -9.50 7.49 -10.55
C TYR A 167 -8.75 8.58 -9.79
N CYS A 168 -8.88 8.59 -8.47
CA CYS A 168 -8.12 9.48 -7.60
C CYS A 168 -6.64 9.10 -7.63
N THR A 169 -5.77 10.09 -7.77
CA THR A 169 -4.33 9.89 -7.77
C THR A 169 -3.60 10.92 -6.92
N ARG A 170 -2.33 10.70 -6.57
CA ARG A 170 -1.49 11.64 -5.84
C ARG A 170 -0.31 12.12 -6.69
N LYS A 171 0.27 13.25 -6.30
CA LYS A 171 1.54 13.72 -6.87
C LYS A 171 2.67 12.79 -6.41
N CYS A 172 3.67 12.65 -7.26
CA CYS A 172 4.87 11.86 -6.99
C CYS A 172 6.11 12.63 -7.43
N THR A 173 7.24 12.36 -6.80
CA THR A 173 8.55 12.87 -7.25
C THR A 173 9.34 11.76 -7.91
N SER A 174 9.15 10.53 -7.42
CA SER A 174 9.83 9.31 -7.82
C SER A 174 8.84 8.14 -7.98
N PHE A 175 9.32 7.04 -8.57
CA PHE A 175 8.53 5.82 -8.73
C PHE A 175 8.12 5.18 -7.39
N GLY A 176 8.93 5.36 -6.34
CA GLY A 176 8.64 4.81 -5.00
C GLY A 176 7.51 5.53 -4.26
N ASP A 177 7.15 6.74 -4.72
CA ASP A 177 6.05 7.52 -4.13
C ASP A 177 4.69 7.03 -4.62
N CYS A 178 4.63 6.05 -5.53
CA CYS A 178 3.37 5.53 -6.04
C CYS A 178 3.03 4.18 -5.41
N PRO A 179 1.73 3.86 -5.24
CA PRO A 179 1.32 2.53 -4.85
C PRO A 179 1.87 1.47 -5.82
N PRO A 180 2.04 0.23 -5.37
CA PRO A 180 2.43 -0.85 -6.28
C PRO A 180 1.45 -0.95 -7.45
N PHE A 181 1.98 -1.29 -8.63
CA PHE A 181 1.26 -1.30 -9.92
C PHE A 181 0.89 0.08 -10.50
N TRP A 182 1.37 1.16 -9.89
CA TRP A 182 1.30 2.51 -10.44
C TRP A 182 2.69 2.98 -10.84
N GLU A 183 2.76 3.91 -11.78
CA GLU A 183 3.97 4.57 -12.23
C GLU A 183 3.86 6.07 -12.05
N CYS A 184 4.97 6.71 -11.68
CA CYS A 184 5.06 8.15 -11.60
C CYS A 184 5.26 8.72 -13.02
N VAL A 185 4.19 9.26 -13.61
CA VAL A 185 4.17 9.79 -14.98
C VAL A 185 4.02 11.31 -14.95
N GLU A 186 4.41 11.97 -16.03
CA GLU A 186 4.13 13.40 -16.18
C GLU A 186 2.62 13.64 -16.28
N GLY A 187 2.14 14.59 -15.48
CA GLY A 187 0.75 15.02 -15.45
C GLY A 187 0.43 16.00 -16.58
N ALA A 188 -0.70 16.69 -16.47
CA ALA A 188 -1.11 17.71 -17.45
C ALA A 188 -0.18 18.95 -17.46
N SER A 189 0.52 19.19 -16.35
CA SER A 189 1.52 20.26 -16.23
C SER A 189 2.92 19.66 -16.37
N ALA A 190 3.80 20.34 -17.10
CA ALA A 190 5.20 19.91 -17.32
C ALA A 190 6.03 19.75 -16.03
N PHE A 191 5.53 20.25 -14.90
CA PHE A 191 6.21 20.21 -13.60
C PHE A 191 5.55 19.27 -12.59
N ASP A 192 4.34 18.79 -12.86
CA ASP A 192 3.62 17.91 -11.94
C ASP A 192 3.76 16.48 -12.42
N LYS A 193 4.35 15.60 -11.61
CA LYS A 193 4.25 14.15 -11.83
C LYS A 193 3.17 13.57 -10.93
N ILE A 194 2.42 12.62 -11.47
CA ILE A 194 1.29 11.98 -10.80
C ILE A 194 1.45 10.47 -10.89
N CYS A 195 0.91 9.76 -9.90
CA CYS A 195 0.81 8.32 -10.00
C CYS A 195 -0.24 7.96 -11.06
N ARG A 196 0.05 7.01 -11.92
CA ARG A 196 -0.93 6.47 -12.87
C ARG A 196 -0.88 4.95 -12.82
N LYS A 197 -2.06 4.34 -12.76
CA LYS A 197 -2.18 2.88 -12.87
C LYS A 197 -1.64 2.45 -14.24
N LYS A 198 -0.71 1.49 -14.23
CA LYS A 198 -0.16 0.88 -15.45
C LYS A 198 -1.27 0.21 -16.26
#